data_AF-A0A2A5E0A3-F1
#
_entry.id   AF-A0A2A5E0A3-F1
#
_cell.length_a   1.000
_cell.length_b   1.000
_cell.length_c   1.000
_cell.angle_alpha   90.00
_cell.angle_beta   90.00
_cell.angle_gamma   90.00
#
_symmetry.space_group_name_H-M   'P 1'
#
loop_
_entity.id
_entity.type
_entity.pdbx_description
1 polymer ?
#
loop_
_entity_poly.entity_id
_entity_poly.type
_entity_poly.pdbx_seq_one_letter_code
_entity_poly.pdbx_strand_id
1 'polypeptide(L)'
;MRHGMKAYEELVGGEGRLINYRADRHKAQDLFRRALPDIEIARLPYVLQDLSMSGIAIFANRENGWSGEPGEQVPIHIRLGKTILHEGRGRICRVEPTPFGTKVALQLTSGHLDIPQLVARHEEICLRRELEGGLNAASEHIPPEYRQLTSDILHLLRRYRSAIKQFNGTANPHTLENESRLAEVLSICEERILPEWRTLWHQANALVEPIMKDPKALKETKRFTELVLTPEFMEAPVWKRAYEKPLGYPGDFKAMNYIYTWRRQGATPYGKLLHRIGLDTGECIANRMVMMQQIIAEIVANKNGPVHMTNLACGPAQEIINFLRRGFIPHAVHITLIDQDHQALSQAYERIYPETLRLAGRASVNCLHASFGQLLKGNQLLDKIPAQDLIYMVGLVDYLGQRAARALINGLYRQLAPGGCLVVGNVKKSPASLLWPTEFLCDWSLVYRTEAETFDLARDLPASTTTVKTDASDCVQMLYIRKPDA
;
A
#
# COMPACT_ATOMS: atom_id res chain seq x y z
N MET A 1 32.43 -16.11 1.01
CA MET A 1 33.19 -15.56 -0.12
C MET A 1 33.84 -14.25 0.34
N ARG A 2 35.17 -14.18 0.38
CA ARG A 2 35.90 -12.94 0.66
C ARG A 2 35.68 -12.00 -0.53
N HIS A 3 35.13 -10.81 -0.30
CA HIS A 3 35.05 -9.79 -1.34
C HIS A 3 36.49 -9.48 -1.80
N GLY A 4 36.76 -9.62 -3.10
CA GLY A 4 38.07 -9.35 -3.68
C GLY A 4 38.49 -7.92 -3.38
N MET A 5 39.71 -7.74 -2.88
CA MET A 5 40.31 -6.43 -2.64
C MET A 5 40.50 -5.76 -4.00
N LYS A 6 39.80 -4.65 -4.25
CA LYS A 6 39.96 -3.87 -5.49
C LYS A 6 41.33 -3.21 -5.52
N ALA A 7 41.98 -3.19 -6.68
CA ALA A 7 43.19 -2.41 -6.88
C ALA A 7 42.88 -0.90 -6.81
N TYR A 8 43.86 -0.06 -6.47
CA TYR A 8 43.62 1.38 -6.26
C TYR A 8 43.11 2.06 -7.54
N GLU A 9 43.56 1.57 -8.70
CA GLU A 9 43.16 2.01 -10.04
C GLU A 9 41.70 1.64 -10.39
N GLU A 10 41.11 0.69 -9.67
CA GLU A 10 39.70 0.28 -9.81
C GLU A 10 38.76 1.06 -8.87
N LEU A 11 39.32 1.92 -8.01
CA LEU A 11 38.55 2.82 -7.15
C LEU A 11 38.18 4.07 -7.96
N VAL A 12 36.96 4.05 -8.48
CA VAL A 12 36.39 5.21 -9.17
C VAL A 12 36.05 6.30 -8.14
N GLY A 13 36.65 7.49 -8.29
CA GLY A 13 36.33 8.67 -7.49
C GLY A 13 34.96 9.28 -7.85
N GLY A 14 34.63 10.43 -7.25
CA GLY A 14 33.40 11.15 -7.61
C GLY A 14 33.46 11.73 -9.02
N GLU A 15 32.42 11.53 -9.82
CA GLU A 15 32.29 12.12 -11.17
C GLU A 15 31.32 13.32 -11.18
N GLY A 16 31.55 14.27 -12.08
CA GLY A 16 30.68 15.44 -12.26
C GLY A 16 30.53 16.27 -10.98
N ARG A 17 29.30 16.39 -10.47
CA ARG A 17 29.02 17.15 -9.23
C ARG A 17 29.58 16.49 -7.97
N LEU A 18 29.89 15.19 -8.01
CA LEU A 18 30.41 14.41 -6.87
C LEU A 18 31.91 14.63 -6.63
N ILE A 19 32.60 15.34 -7.54
CA ILE A 19 34.00 15.77 -7.35
C ILE A 19 34.12 16.66 -6.10
N ASN A 20 33.15 17.55 -5.89
CA ASN A 20 33.09 18.38 -4.70
C ASN A 20 32.35 17.65 -3.59
N TYR A 21 33.08 17.27 -2.54
CA TYR A 21 32.48 16.62 -1.39
C TYR A 21 31.39 17.50 -0.75
N ARG A 22 30.25 16.88 -0.47
CA ARG A 22 29.16 17.49 0.30
C ARG A 22 28.77 16.52 1.39
N ALA A 23 28.58 17.02 2.59
CA ALA A 23 28.07 16.22 3.70
C ALA A 23 26.73 15.57 3.33
N ASP A 24 26.55 14.34 3.77
CA ASP A 24 25.33 13.58 3.54
C ASP A 24 24.12 14.36 4.07
N ARG A 25 23.08 14.41 3.24
CA ARG A 25 21.81 15.04 3.58
C ARG A 25 20.77 13.97 3.88
N HIS A 26 20.05 14.19 4.95
CA HIS A 26 18.97 13.34 5.42
C HIS A 26 17.66 14.10 5.32
N LYS A 27 16.61 13.44 4.82
CA LYS A 27 15.26 14.02 4.89
C LYS A 27 14.84 14.09 6.34
N ALA A 28 14.21 15.21 6.73
CA ALA A 28 13.76 15.42 8.09
C ALA A 28 12.75 14.36 8.54
N GLN A 29 11.87 13.94 7.63
CA GLN A 29 10.87 12.89 7.88
C GLN A 29 11.49 11.51 8.17
N ASP A 30 12.65 11.22 7.57
CA ASP A 30 13.33 9.93 7.75
C ASP A 30 14.05 9.88 9.12
N LEU A 31 14.60 11.02 9.56
CA LEU A 31 15.27 11.17 10.86
C LEU A 31 14.28 11.29 12.03
N PHE A 32 13.21 12.07 11.86
CA PHE A 32 12.31 12.45 12.94
C PHE A 32 10.93 11.80 12.81
N ARG A 33 10.91 10.47 12.81
CA ARG A 33 9.72 9.66 12.47
C ARG A 33 8.53 9.85 13.42
N ARG A 34 8.77 10.17 14.71
CA ARG A 34 7.70 10.31 15.72
C ARG A 34 7.01 11.68 15.67
N ALA A 35 7.79 12.74 15.46
CA ALA A 35 7.30 14.11 15.40
C ALA A 35 8.32 14.96 14.64
N LEU A 36 7.89 15.67 13.60
CA LEU A 36 8.78 16.62 12.92
C LEU A 36 9.08 17.80 13.85
N PRO A 37 10.36 18.20 14.00
CA PRO A 37 10.72 19.43 14.68
C PRO A 37 10.20 20.66 13.94
N ASP A 38 9.79 21.66 14.70
CA ASP A 38 9.53 22.99 14.20
C ASP A 38 10.86 23.65 13.83
N ILE A 39 10.89 24.38 12.72
CA ILE A 39 12.02 25.23 12.37
C ILE A 39 11.55 26.67 12.20
N GLU A 40 12.27 27.58 12.85
CA GLU A 40 12.08 29.00 12.73
C GLU A 40 13.32 29.64 12.10
N ILE A 41 13.10 30.50 11.12
CA ILE A 41 14.13 31.36 10.55
C ILE A 41 13.71 32.79 10.78
N ALA A 42 14.57 33.60 11.41
CA ALA A 42 14.23 34.97 11.78
C ALA A 42 12.88 35.10 12.55
N ARG A 43 12.58 34.12 13.43
CA ARG A 43 11.33 34.02 14.22
C ARG A 43 10.06 33.73 13.41
N LEU A 44 10.19 33.34 12.14
CA LEU A 44 9.07 32.91 11.31
C LEU A 44 9.12 31.39 11.11
N PRO A 45 7.97 30.69 11.18
CA PRO A 45 7.92 29.23 11.10
C PRO A 45 7.94 28.73 9.66
N TYR A 46 8.68 27.64 9.44
CA TYR A 46 8.79 26.97 8.15
C TYR A 46 8.77 25.45 8.30
N VAL A 47 8.66 24.73 7.19
CA VAL A 47 8.71 23.26 7.18
C VAL A 47 10.15 22.80 6.93
N LEU A 48 10.72 22.06 7.87
CA LEU A 48 12.03 21.42 7.71
C LEU A 48 11.94 20.28 6.67
N GLN A 49 12.68 20.39 5.57
CA GLN A 49 12.67 19.40 4.48
C GLN A 49 13.78 18.38 4.64
N ASP A 50 15.02 18.85 4.72
CA ASP A 50 16.21 18.02 4.81
C ASP A 50 17.35 18.79 5.48
N LEU A 51 18.27 18.05 6.10
CA LEU A 51 19.40 18.61 6.84
C LEU A 51 20.66 17.75 6.66
N SER A 52 21.80 18.40 6.87
CA SER A 52 23.14 17.81 6.93
C SER A 52 23.89 18.50 8.06
N MET A 53 25.08 18.00 8.40
CA MET A 53 25.93 18.60 9.42
C MET A 53 26.13 20.13 9.25
N SER A 54 26.18 20.63 8.01
CA SER A 54 26.50 22.03 7.71
C SER A 54 25.41 22.82 6.99
N GLY A 55 24.21 22.26 6.81
CA GLY A 55 23.18 22.98 6.05
C GLY A 55 21.79 22.38 6.13
N ILE A 56 20.80 23.25 5.94
CA ILE A 56 19.38 22.99 6.15
C ILE A 56 18.61 23.40 4.89
N ALA A 57 17.57 22.64 4.53
CA ALA A 57 16.59 23.06 3.54
C ALA A 57 15.22 23.15 4.20
N ILE A 58 14.52 24.23 3.92
CA ILE A 58 13.15 24.47 4.37
C ILE A 58 12.21 24.70 3.21
N PHE A 59 10.92 24.62 3.49
CA PHE A 59 9.86 25.00 2.59
C PHE A 59 8.97 26.06 3.24
N ALA A 60 8.81 27.18 2.55
CA ALA A 60 7.86 28.23 2.87
C ALA A 60 6.59 28.04 2.03
N ASN A 61 5.45 27.83 2.69
CA ASN A 61 4.17 27.75 2.01
C ASN A 61 3.73 29.15 1.50
N ARG A 62 2.65 29.20 0.72
CA ARG A 62 2.13 30.46 0.17
C ARG A 62 1.61 31.43 1.24
N GLU A 63 1.20 30.94 2.40
CA GLU A 63 0.66 31.76 3.48
C GLU A 63 1.75 32.52 4.24
N ASN A 64 2.87 31.85 4.54
CA ASN A 64 3.99 32.46 5.27
C ASN A 64 4.94 33.22 4.33
N GLY A 65 5.04 32.80 3.06
CA GLY A 65 5.92 33.41 2.06
C GLY A 65 7.41 33.33 2.43
N TRP A 66 8.27 33.85 1.55
CA TRP A 66 9.70 34.00 1.82
C TRP A 66 10.18 35.35 1.29
N SER A 67 10.94 36.08 2.10
CA SER A 67 11.45 37.42 1.78
C SER A 67 12.98 37.56 1.85
N GLY A 68 13.69 36.52 2.27
CA GLY A 68 15.15 36.58 2.42
C GLY A 68 15.89 36.34 1.10
N GLU A 69 17.01 37.02 0.90
CA GLU A 69 17.78 36.96 -0.35
C GLU A 69 19.04 36.10 -0.23
N PRO A 70 19.49 35.41 -1.30
CA PRO A 70 20.76 34.70 -1.29
C PRO A 70 21.92 35.59 -0.80
N GLY A 71 22.70 35.06 0.15
CA GLY A 71 23.80 35.77 0.80
C GLY A 71 23.46 36.33 2.19
N GLU A 72 22.18 36.55 2.49
CA GLU A 72 21.74 37.08 3.78
C GLU A 72 21.99 36.10 4.94
N GLN A 73 22.33 36.64 6.12
CA GLN A 73 22.62 35.89 7.34
C GLN A 73 21.45 35.96 8.32
N VAL A 74 20.79 34.84 8.55
CA VAL A 74 19.57 34.74 9.35
C VAL A 74 19.75 33.82 10.57
N PRO A 75 19.10 34.10 11.71
CA PRO A 75 19.10 33.19 12.86
C PRO A 75 18.20 31.98 12.57
N ILE A 76 18.58 30.83 13.11
CA ILE A 76 17.95 29.53 12.90
C ILE A 76 17.69 28.87 14.24
N HIS A 77 16.45 28.44 14.47
CA HIS A 77 16.05 27.68 15.65
C HIS A 77 15.33 26.40 15.22
N ILE A 78 15.80 25.25 15.69
CA ILE A 78 15.08 23.97 15.55
C ILE A 78 14.55 23.60 16.92
N ARG A 79 13.25 23.38 17.03
CA ARG A 79 12.58 23.09 18.29
C ARG A 79 11.72 21.84 18.18
N LEU A 80 11.54 21.18 19.31
CA LEU A 80 10.50 20.18 19.47
C LEU A 80 9.64 20.64 20.64
N GLY A 81 8.44 21.17 20.36
CA GLY A 81 7.62 21.90 21.34
C GLY A 81 8.44 22.95 22.10
N LYS A 82 8.46 22.87 23.43
CA LYS A 82 9.19 23.87 24.26
C LYS A 82 10.72 23.70 24.25
N THR A 83 11.26 22.56 23.80
CA THR A 83 12.71 22.28 23.88
C THR A 83 13.44 22.70 22.61
N ILE A 84 14.54 23.44 22.76
CA ILE A 84 15.43 23.81 21.66
C ILE A 84 16.35 22.63 21.36
N LEU A 85 16.28 22.12 20.12
CA LEU A 85 17.16 21.07 19.62
C LEU A 85 18.47 21.66 19.07
N HIS A 86 18.38 22.77 18.34
CA HIS A 86 19.53 23.51 17.81
C HIS A 86 19.23 25.01 17.72
N GLU A 87 20.24 25.83 17.96
CA GLU A 87 20.22 27.27 17.77
C GLU A 87 21.52 27.71 17.08
N GLY A 88 21.40 28.55 16.06
CA GLY A 88 22.55 29.02 15.30
C GLY A 88 22.17 30.11 14.29
N ARG A 89 23.07 30.32 13.34
CA ARG A 89 22.91 31.24 12.21
C ARG A 89 23.23 30.50 10.93
N GLY A 90 22.57 30.89 9.86
CA GLY A 90 22.90 30.41 8.53
C GLY A 90 22.78 31.47 7.48
N ARG A 91 23.51 31.24 6.39
CA ARG A 91 23.48 32.06 5.19
C ARG A 91 22.57 31.43 4.15
N ILE A 92 21.68 32.23 3.58
CA ILE A 92 20.82 31.79 2.48
C ILE A 92 21.70 31.51 1.26
N CYS A 93 21.67 30.28 0.75
CA CYS A 93 22.47 29.86 -0.40
C CYS A 93 21.64 29.76 -1.68
N ARG A 94 20.35 29.45 -1.54
CA ARG A 94 19.44 29.29 -2.67
C ARG A 94 18.00 29.56 -2.27
N VAL A 95 17.27 30.23 -3.14
CA VAL A 95 15.83 30.43 -3.07
C VAL A 95 15.24 29.93 -4.39
N GLU A 96 14.29 29.00 -4.33
CA GLU A 96 13.73 28.33 -5.49
C GLU A 96 12.19 28.35 -5.41
N PRO A 97 11.53 29.24 -6.19
CA PRO A 97 10.08 29.26 -6.28
C PRO A 97 9.52 27.99 -6.92
N THR A 98 8.40 27.50 -6.39
CA THR A 98 7.67 26.34 -6.90
C THR A 98 6.18 26.67 -7.00
N PRO A 99 5.37 25.88 -7.72
CA PRO A 99 3.92 26.08 -7.74
C PRO A 99 3.26 26.06 -6.35
N PHE A 100 3.88 25.44 -5.35
CA PHE A 100 3.29 25.22 -4.03
C PHE A 100 3.85 26.15 -2.94
N GLY A 101 4.87 26.95 -3.25
CA GLY A 101 5.62 27.75 -2.27
C GLY A 101 7.09 27.90 -2.66
N THR A 102 7.95 28.25 -1.71
CA THR A 102 9.37 28.52 -1.97
C THR A 102 10.26 27.56 -1.19
N LYS A 103 11.15 26.86 -1.89
CA LYS A 103 12.20 26.04 -1.27
C LYS A 103 13.44 26.89 -1.02
N VAL A 104 13.97 26.84 0.19
CA VAL A 104 15.13 27.65 0.59
C VAL A 104 16.22 26.74 1.16
N ALA A 105 17.45 26.95 0.73
CA ALA A 105 18.62 26.25 1.25
C ALA A 105 19.51 27.21 2.03
N LEU A 106 19.87 26.83 3.26
CA LEU A 106 20.74 27.59 4.15
C LEU A 106 22.00 26.77 4.46
N GLN A 107 23.15 27.44 4.48
CA GLN A 107 24.40 26.91 5.02
C GLN A 107 24.58 27.44 6.43
N LEU A 108 24.88 26.58 7.40
CA LEU A 108 25.17 27.01 8.76
C LEU A 108 26.49 27.78 8.79
N THR A 109 26.46 28.94 9.43
CA THR A 109 27.61 29.85 9.57
C THR A 109 28.05 29.99 11.03
N SER A 110 27.24 29.51 11.97
CA SER A 110 27.63 29.31 13.36
C SER A 110 27.10 27.98 13.88
N GLY A 111 27.95 27.20 14.55
CA GLY A 111 27.62 25.86 15.00
C GLY A 111 27.53 24.84 13.85
N HIS A 112 27.23 23.59 14.21
CA HIS A 112 26.95 22.51 13.26
C HIS A 112 25.86 21.61 13.83
N LEU A 113 25.27 20.77 12.98
CA LEU A 113 24.31 19.75 13.40
C LEU A 113 25.03 18.42 13.59
N ASP A 114 25.25 18.03 14.84
CA ASP A 114 25.55 16.64 15.16
C ASP A 114 24.27 15.82 14.96
N ILE A 115 24.13 15.21 13.78
CA ILE A 115 22.92 14.48 13.39
C ILE A 115 22.62 13.33 14.36
N PRO A 116 23.58 12.47 14.73
CA PRO A 116 23.36 11.45 15.76
C PRO A 116 22.85 12.00 17.09
N GLN A 117 23.49 13.06 17.63
CA GLN A 117 23.08 13.65 18.91
C GLN A 117 21.69 14.31 18.81
N LEU A 118 21.40 14.96 17.70
CA LEU A 118 20.12 15.60 17.43
C LEU A 118 18.97 14.57 17.40
N VAL A 119 19.19 13.42 16.76
CA VAL A 119 18.23 12.30 16.73
C VAL A 119 18.05 11.70 18.11
N ALA A 120 19.14 11.42 18.84
CA ALA A 120 19.05 10.86 20.19
C ALA A 120 18.26 11.77 21.16
N ARG A 121 18.51 13.08 21.11
CA ARG A 121 17.78 14.07 21.93
C ARG A 121 16.31 14.17 21.52
N HIS A 122 16.01 14.12 20.23
CA HIS A 122 14.64 14.05 19.72
C HIS A 122 13.92 12.82 20.27
N GLU A 123 14.54 11.64 20.19
CA GLU A 123 13.97 10.39 20.69
C GLU A 123 13.69 10.45 22.20
N GLU A 124 14.61 11.00 22.98
CA GLU A 124 14.45 11.20 24.43
C GLU A 124 13.26 12.11 24.75
N ILE A 125 13.14 13.26 24.08
CA ILE A 125 12.04 14.20 24.29
C ILE A 125 10.70 13.58 23.89
N CYS A 126 10.65 12.88 22.75
CA CYS A 126 9.46 12.16 22.33
C CYS A 126 9.07 11.07 23.33
N LEU A 127 10.03 10.31 23.86
CA LEU A 127 9.77 9.29 24.88
C LEU A 127 9.22 9.91 26.16
N ARG A 128 9.84 10.96 26.69
CA ARG A 128 9.38 11.65 27.91
C ARG A 128 7.94 12.15 27.74
N ARG A 129 7.63 12.78 26.61
CA ARG A 129 6.27 13.26 26.30
C ARG A 129 5.23 12.15 26.24
N GLU A 130 5.57 11.03 25.60
CA GLU A 130 4.68 9.86 25.53
C GLU A 130 4.37 9.34 26.95
N LEU A 131 5.40 9.23 27.80
CA LEU A 131 5.26 8.72 29.17
C LEU A 131 4.54 9.71 30.12
N GLU A 132 4.71 11.02 29.92
CA GLU A 132 4.07 12.06 30.73
C GLU A 132 2.54 12.11 30.54
N GLY A 133 2.04 11.71 29.37
CA GLY A 133 0.61 11.82 29.06
C GLY A 133 -0.31 10.85 29.83
N GLY A 134 0.25 9.80 30.45
CA GLY A 134 -0.51 8.81 31.21
C GLY A 134 -1.60 8.09 30.39
N LEU A 135 -2.67 7.62 31.06
CA LEU A 135 -3.76 6.88 30.41
C LEU A 135 -4.58 7.73 29.41
N ASN A 136 -4.58 9.05 29.58
CA ASN A 136 -5.35 9.98 28.74
C ASN A 136 -4.51 10.57 27.59
N ALA A 137 -3.25 10.13 27.44
CA ALA A 137 -2.39 10.57 26.36
C ALA A 137 -3.07 10.28 25.01
N ALA A 138 -3.36 11.33 24.24
CA ALA A 138 -3.91 11.19 22.88
C ALA A 138 -5.24 10.41 22.82
N SER A 139 -6.09 10.51 23.85
CA SER A 139 -7.43 9.90 23.87
C SER A 139 -8.58 10.88 23.71
N GLU A 140 -8.30 12.19 23.65
CA GLU A 140 -9.31 13.25 23.59
C GLU A 140 -10.21 13.13 22.35
N HIS A 141 -9.63 12.76 21.21
CA HIS A 141 -10.34 12.69 19.94
C HIS A 141 -10.85 11.28 19.62
N ILE A 142 -10.68 10.32 20.54
CA ILE A 142 -11.15 8.94 20.34
C ILE A 142 -12.58 8.82 20.89
N PRO A 143 -13.58 8.46 20.06
CA PRO A 143 -14.95 8.27 20.53
C PRO A 143 -15.06 7.15 21.59
N PRO A 144 -15.86 7.32 22.66
CA PRO A 144 -16.12 6.26 23.63
C PRO A 144 -16.61 4.96 23.01
N GLU A 145 -17.46 5.06 21.98
CA GLU A 145 -18.02 3.94 21.23
C GLU A 145 -16.91 3.15 20.52
N TYR A 146 -15.87 3.83 20.02
CA TYR A 146 -14.71 3.17 19.42
C TYR A 146 -13.91 2.40 20.47
N ARG A 147 -13.66 2.99 21.65
CA ARG A 147 -12.98 2.29 22.75
C ARG A 147 -13.76 1.05 23.18
N GLN A 148 -15.08 1.16 23.32
CA GLN A 148 -15.95 0.03 23.64
C GLN A 148 -15.84 -1.07 22.57
N LEU A 149 -15.97 -0.73 21.29
CA LEU A 149 -15.83 -1.67 20.19
C LEU A 149 -14.46 -2.39 20.21
N THR A 150 -13.37 -1.66 20.43
CA THR A 150 -12.04 -2.30 20.52
C THR A 150 -11.93 -3.25 21.70
N SER A 151 -12.56 -2.93 22.84
CA SER A 151 -12.62 -3.82 24.00
C SER A 151 -13.42 -5.09 23.68
N ASP A 152 -14.54 -4.95 22.96
CA ASP A 152 -15.40 -6.09 22.58
C ASP A 152 -14.69 -7.02 21.59
N ILE A 153 -14.00 -6.45 20.58
CA ILE A 153 -13.16 -7.22 19.66
C ILE A 153 -12.06 -7.94 20.42
N LEU A 154 -11.34 -7.26 21.32
CA LEU A 154 -10.27 -7.87 22.10
C LEU A 154 -10.78 -8.99 22.99
N HIS A 155 -11.92 -8.80 23.64
CA HIS A 155 -12.57 -9.81 24.46
C HIS A 155 -12.96 -11.04 23.64
N LEU A 156 -13.61 -10.84 22.48
CA LEU A 156 -13.96 -11.91 21.55
C LEU A 156 -12.73 -12.74 21.18
N LEU A 157 -11.70 -12.08 20.66
CA LEU A 157 -10.47 -12.73 20.22
C LEU A 157 -9.79 -13.52 21.35
N ARG A 158 -9.68 -12.93 22.55
CA ARG A 158 -9.06 -13.60 23.70
C ARG A 158 -9.90 -14.74 24.28
N ARG A 159 -11.23 -14.67 24.19
CA ARG A 159 -12.13 -15.77 24.55
C ARG A 159 -11.87 -16.99 23.68
N TYR A 160 -11.77 -16.81 22.36
CA TYR A 160 -11.43 -17.90 21.43
C TYR A 160 -10.01 -18.43 21.66
N ARG A 161 -9.01 -17.56 21.92
CA ARG A 161 -7.66 -18.00 22.31
C ARG A 161 -7.71 -18.92 23.53
N SER A 162 -8.43 -18.52 24.58
CA SER A 162 -8.57 -19.30 25.82
C SER A 162 -9.23 -20.65 25.58
N ALA A 163 -10.35 -20.68 24.84
CA ALA A 163 -11.08 -21.91 24.53
C ALA A 163 -10.20 -22.90 23.73
N ILE A 164 -9.51 -22.42 22.70
CA ILE A 164 -8.60 -23.24 21.88
C ILE A 164 -7.43 -23.77 22.71
N LYS A 165 -6.88 -22.96 23.63
CA LYS A 165 -5.80 -23.38 24.52
C LYS A 165 -6.23 -24.51 25.46
N GLN A 166 -7.42 -24.42 26.05
CA GLN A 166 -7.98 -25.46 26.92
C GLN A 166 -8.15 -26.80 26.17
N PHE A 167 -8.60 -26.75 24.91
CA PHE A 167 -8.77 -27.94 24.09
C PHE A 167 -7.45 -28.61 23.67
N ASN A 168 -6.39 -27.81 23.45
CA ASN A 168 -5.08 -28.30 23.01
C ASN A 168 -4.15 -28.75 24.15
N GLY A 169 -4.38 -28.28 25.39
CA GLY A 169 -3.55 -28.63 26.54
C GLY A 169 -3.61 -30.09 26.99
N THR A 170 -4.43 -30.93 26.35
CA THR A 170 -4.75 -32.29 26.79
C THR A 170 -4.22 -33.39 25.87
N ALA A 171 -3.51 -33.08 24.77
CA ALA A 171 -3.13 -34.07 23.76
C ALA A 171 -1.68 -33.93 23.23
N ASN A 172 -1.11 -35.04 22.74
CA ASN A 172 0.23 -35.08 22.14
C ASN A 172 0.22 -34.50 20.70
N PRO A 173 0.86 -33.36 20.41
CA PRO A 173 0.67 -32.59 19.18
C PRO A 173 1.15 -33.25 17.88
N HIS A 174 1.80 -34.42 17.92
CA HIS A 174 2.45 -35.05 16.76
C HIS A 174 1.75 -36.31 16.20
N THR A 175 0.45 -36.51 16.47
CA THR A 175 -0.32 -37.60 15.87
C THR A 175 -1.29 -37.08 14.79
N LEU A 176 -1.48 -37.85 13.72
CA LEU A 176 -2.45 -37.55 12.65
C LEU A 176 -3.88 -37.36 13.18
N GLU A 177 -4.24 -38.13 14.21
CA GLU A 177 -5.52 -38.01 14.91
C GLU A 177 -5.71 -36.62 15.56
N ASN A 178 -4.64 -36.04 16.11
CA ASN A 178 -4.68 -34.71 16.70
C ASN A 178 -4.73 -33.59 15.66
N GLU A 179 -4.16 -33.78 14.46
CA GLU A 179 -4.32 -32.83 13.36
C GLU A 179 -5.77 -32.77 12.86
N SER A 180 -6.42 -33.92 12.67
CA SER A 180 -7.83 -34.00 12.28
C SER A 180 -8.74 -33.38 13.35
N ARG A 181 -8.49 -33.71 14.63
CA ARG A 181 -9.24 -33.14 15.77
C ARG A 181 -9.09 -31.62 15.86
N LEU A 182 -7.88 -31.09 15.62
CA LEU A 182 -7.64 -29.65 15.58
C LEU A 182 -8.38 -28.99 14.39
N ALA A 183 -8.38 -29.63 13.22
CA ALA A 183 -9.07 -29.10 12.05
C ALA A 183 -10.58 -28.97 12.28
N GLU A 184 -11.19 -29.95 12.96
CA GLU A 184 -12.60 -29.94 13.37
C GLU A 184 -12.91 -28.81 14.36
N VAL A 185 -12.11 -28.67 15.43
CA VAL A 185 -12.30 -27.57 16.40
C VAL A 185 -12.17 -26.19 15.75
N LEU A 186 -11.20 -26.03 14.86
CA LEU A 186 -11.07 -24.78 14.12
C LEU A 186 -12.28 -24.55 13.20
N SER A 187 -12.86 -25.59 12.58
CA SER A 187 -14.10 -25.45 11.80
C SER A 187 -15.26 -24.94 12.66
N ILE A 188 -15.46 -25.52 13.85
CA ILE A 188 -16.49 -25.07 14.80
C ILE A 188 -16.26 -23.60 15.19
N CYS A 189 -15.00 -23.23 15.43
CA CYS A 189 -14.64 -21.86 15.76
C CYS A 189 -14.96 -20.90 14.61
N GLU A 190 -14.64 -21.28 13.37
CA GLU A 190 -14.89 -20.48 12.15
C GLU A 190 -16.37 -20.21 11.94
N GLU A 191 -17.21 -21.24 12.05
CA GLU A 191 -18.67 -21.13 11.89
C GLU A 191 -19.29 -20.11 12.85
N ARG A 192 -18.69 -19.93 14.04
CA ARG A 192 -19.17 -19.01 15.07
C ARG A 192 -18.55 -17.62 14.98
N ILE A 193 -17.22 -17.54 14.81
CA ILE A 193 -16.51 -16.26 14.90
C ILE A 193 -16.67 -15.41 13.64
N LEU A 194 -16.81 -15.98 12.44
CA LEU A 194 -16.84 -15.19 11.21
C LEU A 194 -18.06 -14.26 11.13
N PRO A 195 -19.30 -14.68 11.45
CA PRO A 195 -20.44 -13.76 11.52
C PRO A 195 -20.30 -12.68 12.60
N GLU A 196 -19.78 -13.02 13.79
CA GLU A 196 -19.51 -12.06 14.87
C GLU A 196 -18.46 -11.03 14.43
N TRP A 197 -17.38 -11.48 13.78
CA TRP A 197 -16.32 -10.64 13.23
C TRP A 197 -16.83 -9.66 12.19
N ARG A 198 -17.60 -10.14 11.20
CA ARG A 198 -18.18 -9.27 10.14
C ARG A 198 -19.07 -8.19 10.74
N THR A 199 -19.85 -8.53 11.77
CA THR A 199 -20.69 -7.56 12.49
C THR A 199 -19.85 -6.46 13.14
N LEU A 200 -18.81 -6.84 13.90
CA LEU A 200 -17.91 -5.89 14.56
C LEU A 200 -17.13 -5.05 13.56
N TRP A 201 -16.67 -5.64 12.47
CA TRP A 201 -15.99 -4.94 11.37
C TRP A 201 -16.90 -3.87 10.73
N HIS A 202 -18.14 -4.22 10.38
CA HIS A 202 -19.06 -3.24 9.78
C HIS A 202 -19.41 -2.10 10.74
N GLN A 203 -19.56 -2.40 12.03
CA GLN A 203 -19.72 -1.37 13.07
C GLN A 203 -18.48 -0.46 13.14
N ALA A 204 -17.27 -1.05 13.05
CA ALA A 204 -16.03 -0.30 13.02
C ALA A 204 -15.95 0.66 11.83
N ASN A 205 -16.33 0.21 10.63
CA ASN A 205 -16.39 1.05 9.43
C ASN A 205 -17.27 2.29 9.64
N ALA A 206 -18.46 2.11 10.24
CA ALA A 206 -19.38 3.21 10.50
C ALA A 206 -18.81 4.21 11.50
N LEU A 207 -18.13 3.74 12.56
CA LEU A 207 -17.53 4.60 13.57
C LEU A 207 -16.34 5.41 13.04
N VAL A 208 -15.56 4.86 12.11
CA VAL A 208 -14.37 5.55 11.61
C VAL A 208 -14.63 6.49 10.42
N GLU A 209 -15.77 6.40 9.74
CA GLU A 209 -16.09 7.32 8.63
C GLU A 209 -15.95 8.82 8.98
N PRO A 210 -16.50 9.34 10.10
CA PRO A 210 -16.25 10.72 10.50
C PRO A 210 -14.80 10.98 10.92
N ILE A 211 -14.13 9.99 11.53
CA ILE A 211 -12.74 10.08 11.98
C ILE A 211 -11.79 10.29 10.80
N MET A 212 -12.06 9.67 9.65
CA MET A 212 -11.25 9.82 8.43
C MET A 212 -11.12 11.27 7.94
N LYS A 213 -12.03 12.16 8.34
CA LYS A 213 -12.05 13.58 7.94
C LYS A 213 -11.27 14.49 8.89
N ASP A 214 -10.89 14.00 10.06
CA ASP A 214 -10.13 14.74 11.07
C ASP A 214 -8.73 14.11 11.22
N PRO A 215 -7.66 14.77 10.72
CA PRO A 215 -6.30 14.26 10.80
C PRO A 215 -5.80 13.96 12.22
N LYS A 216 -6.27 14.72 13.23
CA LYS A 216 -5.89 14.48 14.63
C LYS A 216 -6.60 13.24 15.15
N ALA A 217 -7.92 13.18 15.02
CA ALA A 217 -8.71 12.02 15.44
C ALA A 217 -8.23 10.74 14.75
N LEU A 218 -7.93 10.79 13.45
CA LEU A 218 -7.38 9.67 12.70
C LEU A 218 -6.05 9.19 13.28
N LYS A 219 -5.10 10.10 13.52
CA LYS A 219 -3.78 9.76 14.08
C LYS A 219 -3.93 9.11 15.46
N GLU A 220 -4.73 9.69 16.34
CA GLU A 220 -4.95 9.18 17.70
C GLU A 220 -5.65 7.82 17.69
N THR A 221 -6.70 7.67 16.88
CA THR A 221 -7.48 6.43 16.79
C THR A 221 -6.66 5.29 16.17
N LYS A 222 -5.85 5.56 15.13
CA LYS A 222 -4.92 4.58 14.56
C LYS A 222 -3.88 4.15 15.60
N ARG A 223 -3.28 5.10 16.31
CA ARG A 223 -2.29 4.80 17.35
C ARG A 223 -2.89 3.95 18.48
N PHE A 224 -4.08 4.28 18.94
CA PHE A 224 -4.80 3.49 19.94
C PHE A 224 -5.08 2.07 19.44
N THR A 225 -5.52 1.92 18.19
CA THR A 225 -5.75 0.60 17.58
C THR A 225 -4.48 -0.23 17.49
N GLU A 226 -3.37 0.40 17.10
CA GLU A 226 -2.04 -0.21 17.01
C GLU A 226 -1.54 -0.72 18.37
N LEU A 227 -1.85 -0.01 19.46
CA LEU A 227 -1.46 -0.41 20.82
C LEU A 227 -2.37 -1.49 21.40
N VAL A 228 -3.67 -1.45 21.11
CA VAL A 228 -4.67 -2.30 21.78
C VAL A 228 -4.98 -3.57 21.00
N LEU A 229 -5.21 -3.46 19.69
CA LEU A 229 -5.73 -4.56 18.86
C LEU A 229 -4.66 -5.20 17.98
N THR A 230 -3.83 -4.41 17.29
CA THR A 230 -2.85 -4.92 16.33
C THR A 230 -1.95 -6.05 16.88
N PRO A 231 -1.48 -6.03 18.15
CA PRO A 231 -0.64 -7.10 18.69
C PRO A 231 -1.30 -8.49 18.64
N GLU A 232 -2.63 -8.56 18.76
CA GLU A 232 -3.37 -9.82 18.67
C GLU A 232 -3.29 -10.40 17.25
N PHE A 233 -3.42 -9.56 16.22
CA PHE A 233 -3.41 -9.97 14.82
C PHE A 233 -2.02 -10.40 14.32
N MET A 234 -0.94 -10.05 15.02
CA MET A 234 0.43 -10.40 14.60
C MET A 234 0.75 -11.91 14.70
N GLU A 235 -0.09 -12.71 15.37
CA GLU A 235 0.02 -14.17 15.36
C GLU A 235 -0.35 -14.79 14.00
N ALA A 236 -1.06 -14.04 13.14
CA ALA A 236 -1.53 -14.51 11.86
C ALA A 236 -0.69 -13.97 10.69
N PRO A 237 -0.11 -14.84 9.84
CA PRO A 237 0.78 -14.42 8.76
C PRO A 237 0.20 -13.41 7.76
N VAL A 238 -1.11 -13.49 7.46
CA VAL A 238 -1.77 -12.59 6.49
C VAL A 238 -1.84 -11.16 7.01
N TRP A 239 -2.21 -10.99 8.28
CA TRP A 239 -2.26 -9.69 8.96
C TRP A 239 -0.87 -9.13 9.21
N LYS A 240 0.02 -9.95 9.77
CA LYS A 240 1.41 -9.57 10.05
C LYS A 240 2.10 -9.04 8.79
N ARG A 241 1.97 -9.73 7.67
CA ARG A 241 2.58 -9.31 6.41
C ARG A 241 2.00 -8.00 5.88
N ALA A 242 0.67 -7.83 5.97
CA ALA A 242 0.01 -6.59 5.54
C ALA A 242 0.45 -5.38 6.39
N TYR A 243 0.66 -5.58 7.70
CA TYR A 243 1.10 -4.54 8.63
C TYR A 243 2.61 -4.23 8.51
N GLU A 244 3.48 -5.25 8.51
CA GLU A 244 4.95 -5.07 8.48
C GLU A 244 5.48 -4.60 7.12
N LYS A 245 4.73 -4.82 6.03
CA LYS A 245 5.05 -4.36 4.66
C LYS A 245 6.51 -4.64 4.27
N PRO A 246 6.96 -5.91 4.30
CA PRO A 246 8.38 -6.26 4.13
C PRO A 246 8.97 -5.88 2.76
N LEU A 247 8.12 -5.61 1.76
CA LEU A 247 8.53 -5.13 0.43
C LEU A 247 8.34 -3.61 0.26
N GLY A 248 8.03 -2.88 1.34
CA GLY A 248 7.88 -1.43 1.34
C GLY A 248 6.48 -0.92 0.98
N TYR A 249 5.51 -1.82 0.71
CA TYR A 249 4.12 -1.46 0.43
C TYR A 249 3.16 -2.55 0.97
N PRO A 250 1.92 -2.19 1.35
CA PRO A 250 0.93 -3.16 1.80
C PRO A 250 0.33 -3.93 0.62
N GLY A 251 -0.27 -5.08 0.89
CA GLY A 251 -0.93 -5.87 -0.16
C GLY A 251 0.01 -6.43 -1.23
N ASP A 252 1.27 -6.68 -0.88
CA ASP A 252 2.23 -7.27 -1.81
C ASP A 252 1.82 -8.65 -2.34
N PHE A 253 2.49 -9.12 -3.39
CA PHE A 253 2.12 -10.36 -4.08
C PHE A 253 2.09 -11.60 -3.18
N LYS A 254 2.90 -11.64 -2.10
CA LYS A 254 2.90 -12.74 -1.14
C LYS A 254 1.72 -12.62 -0.16
N ALA A 255 1.27 -11.42 0.19
CA ALA A 255 0.01 -11.24 0.92
C ALA A 255 -1.17 -11.71 0.06
N MET A 256 -1.18 -11.36 -1.23
CA MET A 256 -2.18 -11.84 -2.19
C MET A 256 -2.19 -13.37 -2.29
N ASN A 257 -1.02 -14.02 -2.29
CA ASN A 257 -0.92 -15.48 -2.31
C ASN A 257 -1.59 -16.17 -1.11
N TYR A 258 -1.61 -15.57 0.09
CA TYR A 258 -2.36 -16.13 1.21
C TYR A 258 -3.85 -16.22 0.89
N ILE A 259 -4.40 -15.12 0.36
CA ILE A 259 -5.80 -15.03 -0.05
C ILE A 259 -6.10 -16.03 -1.17
N TYR A 260 -5.28 -16.08 -2.21
CA TYR A 260 -5.52 -17.01 -3.33
C TYR A 260 -5.38 -18.49 -2.95
N THR A 261 -4.51 -18.81 -1.99
CA THR A 261 -4.33 -20.19 -1.52
C THR A 261 -5.48 -20.62 -0.61
N TRP A 262 -6.11 -19.68 0.09
CA TRP A 262 -7.28 -19.89 0.97
C TRP A 262 -7.09 -21.01 2.01
N ARG A 263 -5.86 -21.12 2.56
CA ARG A 263 -5.51 -22.12 3.58
C ARG A 263 -5.14 -21.44 4.88
N ARG A 264 -5.58 -22.02 6.01
CA ARG A 264 -5.17 -21.61 7.36
C ARG A 264 -3.65 -21.72 7.51
N GLN A 265 -3.01 -20.66 7.99
CA GLN A 265 -1.58 -20.63 8.32
C GLN A 265 -1.35 -19.94 9.66
N GLY A 266 -0.31 -20.35 10.38
CA GLY A 266 0.03 -19.80 11.69
C GLY A 266 0.80 -20.81 12.53
N ALA A 267 1.66 -20.30 13.42
CA ALA A 267 2.47 -21.14 14.31
C ALA A 267 1.64 -21.79 15.43
N THR A 268 0.51 -21.18 15.79
CA THR A 268 -0.40 -21.66 16.83
C THR A 268 -1.79 -21.96 16.24
N PRO A 269 -2.59 -22.85 16.84
CA PRO A 269 -4.02 -23.00 16.53
C PRO A 269 -4.79 -21.68 16.50
N TYR A 270 -4.53 -20.79 17.46
CA TYR A 270 -5.15 -19.48 17.52
C TYR A 270 -4.69 -18.57 16.36
N GLY A 271 -3.41 -18.55 16.03
CA GLY A 271 -2.88 -17.85 14.85
C GLY A 271 -3.47 -18.36 13.53
N LYS A 272 -3.74 -19.67 13.42
CA LYS A 272 -4.47 -20.26 12.27
C LYS A 272 -5.91 -19.74 12.17
N LEU A 273 -6.62 -19.58 13.29
CA LEU A 273 -7.96 -18.99 13.32
C LEU A 273 -7.93 -17.50 12.93
N LEU A 274 -7.01 -16.72 13.51
CA LEU A 274 -6.84 -15.31 13.15
C LEU A 274 -6.46 -15.14 11.67
N HIS A 275 -5.65 -16.06 11.12
CA HIS A 275 -5.34 -16.07 9.70
C HIS A 275 -6.59 -16.31 8.88
N ARG A 276 -7.47 -17.22 9.31
CA ARG A 276 -8.76 -17.44 8.65
C ARG A 276 -9.65 -16.19 8.66
N ILE A 277 -9.70 -15.46 9.76
CA ILE A 277 -10.39 -14.15 9.85
C ILE A 277 -9.83 -13.17 8.81
N GLY A 278 -8.50 -13.17 8.62
CA GLY A 278 -7.86 -12.36 7.57
C GLY A 278 -8.19 -12.79 6.16
N LEU A 279 -8.28 -14.10 5.90
CA LEU A 279 -8.75 -14.62 4.61
C LEU A 279 -10.20 -14.18 4.36
N ASP A 280 -11.07 -14.33 5.35
CA ASP A 280 -12.48 -13.92 5.28
C ASP A 280 -12.62 -12.41 4.98
N THR A 281 -11.85 -11.58 5.69
CA THR A 281 -11.80 -10.14 5.42
C THR A 281 -11.30 -9.84 4.00
N GLY A 282 -10.35 -10.64 3.50
CA GLY A 282 -9.81 -10.56 2.14
C GLY A 282 -10.64 -11.26 1.06
N GLU A 283 -11.84 -11.77 1.35
CA GLU A 283 -12.66 -12.57 0.40
C GLU A 283 -12.88 -11.86 -0.94
N CYS A 284 -13.12 -10.54 -0.90
CA CYS A 284 -13.34 -9.72 -2.09
C CYS A 284 -12.18 -9.76 -3.11
N ILE A 285 -10.94 -9.95 -2.63
CA ILE A 285 -9.75 -10.07 -3.47
C ILE A 285 -9.76 -11.40 -4.23
N ALA A 286 -10.24 -12.48 -3.59
CA ALA A 286 -10.44 -13.77 -4.24
C ALA A 286 -11.60 -13.70 -5.25
N ASN A 287 -12.73 -13.09 -4.88
CA ASN A 287 -13.89 -12.91 -5.77
C ASN A 287 -13.49 -12.16 -7.04
N ARG A 288 -12.73 -11.06 -6.90
CA ARG A 288 -12.17 -10.28 -8.01
C ARG A 288 -11.28 -11.10 -8.94
N MET A 289 -10.42 -11.97 -8.40
CA MET A 289 -9.59 -12.89 -9.19
C MET A 289 -10.46 -13.84 -10.03
N VAL A 290 -11.53 -14.38 -9.44
CA VAL A 290 -12.49 -15.24 -10.15
C VAL A 290 -13.24 -14.48 -11.24
N MET A 291 -13.72 -13.26 -10.96
CA MET A 291 -14.34 -12.39 -11.96
C MET A 291 -13.40 -12.10 -13.14
N MET A 292 -12.11 -11.87 -12.86
CA MET A 292 -11.11 -11.67 -13.91
C MET A 292 -10.85 -12.95 -14.72
N GLN A 293 -10.81 -14.11 -14.07
CA GLN A 293 -10.71 -15.38 -14.79
C GLN A 293 -11.91 -15.61 -15.73
N GLN A 294 -13.11 -15.21 -15.33
CA GLN A 294 -14.32 -15.31 -16.14
C GLN A 294 -14.28 -14.39 -17.36
N ILE A 295 -13.93 -13.11 -17.20
CA ILE A 295 -13.85 -12.17 -18.34
C ILE A 295 -12.73 -12.54 -19.32
N ILE A 296 -11.60 -13.06 -18.84
CA ILE A 296 -10.53 -13.59 -19.71
C ILE A 296 -11.09 -14.72 -20.58
N ALA A 297 -11.80 -15.68 -19.97
CA ALA A 297 -12.38 -16.79 -20.71
C ALA A 297 -13.46 -16.34 -21.72
N GLU A 298 -14.30 -15.38 -21.34
CA GLU A 298 -15.32 -14.79 -22.22
C GLU A 298 -14.71 -14.12 -23.44
N ILE A 299 -13.70 -13.26 -23.24
CA ILE A 299 -13.02 -12.55 -24.35
C ILE A 299 -12.35 -13.54 -25.30
N VAL A 300 -11.67 -14.55 -24.75
CA VAL A 300 -10.98 -15.55 -25.58
C VAL A 300 -11.97 -16.45 -26.33
N ALA A 301 -13.13 -16.74 -25.77
CA ALA A 301 -14.16 -17.52 -26.45
C ALA A 301 -14.88 -16.74 -27.57
N ASN A 302 -15.06 -15.42 -27.39
CA ASN A 302 -15.84 -14.59 -28.31
C ASN A 302 -14.99 -13.94 -29.41
N LYS A 303 -13.67 -13.90 -29.28
CA LYS A 303 -12.77 -13.33 -30.30
C LYS A 303 -12.48 -14.36 -31.38
N ASN A 304 -12.72 -13.98 -32.64
CA ASN A 304 -12.21 -14.73 -33.79
C ASN A 304 -10.75 -14.35 -34.04
N GLY A 305 -9.82 -15.21 -33.61
CA GLY A 305 -8.37 -15.02 -33.85
C GLY A 305 -7.55 -14.74 -32.58
N PRO A 306 -6.26 -14.39 -32.75
CA PRO A 306 -5.37 -14.14 -31.61
C PRO A 306 -5.89 -13.05 -30.67
N VAL A 307 -5.67 -13.25 -29.38
CA VAL A 307 -6.09 -12.33 -28.32
C VAL A 307 -4.86 -11.71 -27.69
N HIS A 308 -4.78 -10.38 -27.68
CA HIS A 308 -3.76 -9.64 -26.96
C HIS A 308 -4.32 -9.09 -25.63
N MET A 309 -3.68 -9.43 -24.52
CA MET A 309 -4.10 -8.94 -23.20
C MET A 309 -2.94 -8.39 -22.37
N THR A 310 -3.22 -7.32 -21.63
CA THR A 310 -2.27 -6.69 -20.70
C THR A 310 -2.84 -6.61 -19.30
N ASN A 311 -2.07 -7.08 -18.31
CA ASN A 311 -2.35 -6.95 -16.88
C ASN A 311 -1.37 -5.93 -16.26
N LEU A 312 -1.90 -4.82 -15.74
CA LEU A 312 -1.11 -3.78 -15.07
C LEU A 312 -1.19 -3.93 -13.55
N ALA A 313 -0.04 -3.78 -12.88
CA ALA A 313 0.14 -4.15 -11.47
C ALA A 313 -0.26 -5.61 -11.26
N CYS A 314 0.35 -6.50 -12.05
CA CYS A 314 -0.12 -7.87 -12.22
C CYS A 314 -0.03 -8.73 -10.96
N GLY A 315 0.83 -8.37 -10.00
CA GLY A 315 1.09 -9.18 -8.82
C GLY A 315 1.45 -10.62 -9.22
N PRO A 316 0.88 -11.65 -8.55
CA PRO A 316 1.16 -13.04 -8.88
C PRO A 316 0.36 -13.58 -10.10
N ALA A 317 -0.51 -12.75 -10.72
CA ALA A 317 -1.30 -13.09 -11.91
C ALA A 317 -2.05 -14.44 -11.83
N GLN A 318 -2.65 -14.72 -10.66
CA GLN A 318 -3.27 -16.02 -10.38
C GLN A 318 -4.43 -16.34 -11.32
N GLU A 319 -5.20 -15.34 -11.73
CA GLU A 319 -6.29 -15.44 -12.70
C GLU A 319 -5.82 -15.96 -14.06
N ILE A 320 -4.64 -15.54 -14.53
CA ILE A 320 -4.04 -16.00 -15.78
C ILE A 320 -3.59 -17.46 -15.64
N ILE A 321 -2.91 -17.79 -14.54
CA ILE A 321 -2.49 -19.18 -14.27
C ILE A 321 -3.71 -20.11 -14.25
N ASN A 322 -4.77 -19.70 -13.55
CA ASN A 322 -6.01 -20.46 -13.47
C ASN A 322 -6.71 -20.59 -14.82
N PHE A 323 -6.64 -19.56 -15.68
CA PHE A 323 -7.18 -19.61 -17.03
C PHE A 323 -6.40 -20.57 -17.93
N LEU A 324 -5.06 -20.45 -17.99
CA LEU A 324 -4.21 -21.28 -18.85
C LEU A 324 -4.28 -22.77 -18.47
N ARG A 325 -4.60 -23.10 -17.23
CA ARG A 325 -4.81 -24.48 -16.78
C ARG A 325 -6.11 -25.12 -17.25
N ARG A 326 -7.04 -24.38 -17.88
CA ARG A 326 -8.35 -24.89 -18.35
C ARG A 326 -8.28 -25.83 -19.57
N GLY A 327 -7.14 -26.47 -19.84
CA GLY A 327 -7.00 -27.47 -20.90
C GLY A 327 -6.93 -26.86 -22.30
N PHE A 328 -8.08 -26.52 -22.88
CA PHE A 328 -8.21 -26.07 -24.28
C PHE A 328 -8.36 -24.54 -24.38
N ILE A 329 -7.61 -23.94 -25.31
CA ILE A 329 -7.73 -22.53 -25.69
C ILE A 329 -8.00 -22.46 -27.21
N PRO A 330 -9.11 -21.84 -27.64
CA PRO A 330 -9.55 -21.86 -29.04
C PRO A 330 -8.59 -21.12 -29.98
N HIS A 331 -7.98 -20.05 -29.48
CA HIS A 331 -7.08 -19.17 -30.24
C HIS A 331 -5.78 -18.89 -29.49
N ALA A 332 -4.79 -18.33 -30.19
CA ALA A 332 -3.53 -17.93 -29.56
C ALA A 332 -3.77 -16.76 -28.58
N VAL A 333 -3.17 -16.82 -27.39
CA VAL A 333 -3.28 -15.75 -26.39
C VAL A 333 -1.90 -15.17 -26.10
N HIS A 334 -1.77 -13.85 -26.24
CA HIS A 334 -0.54 -13.10 -26.00
C HIS A 334 -0.70 -12.24 -24.75
N ILE A 335 0.03 -12.59 -23.70
CA ILE A 335 -0.10 -11.99 -22.37
C ILE A 335 1.07 -11.04 -22.12
N THR A 336 0.78 -9.81 -21.75
CA THR A 336 1.76 -8.85 -21.22
C THR A 336 1.49 -8.58 -19.75
N LEU A 337 2.47 -8.84 -18.90
CA LEU A 337 2.43 -8.57 -17.46
C LEU A 337 3.30 -7.36 -17.15
N ILE A 338 2.76 -6.38 -16.44
CA ILE A 338 3.47 -5.17 -16.05
C ILE A 338 3.39 -5.01 -14.54
N ASP A 339 4.54 -4.91 -13.87
CA ASP A 339 4.61 -4.61 -12.44
C ASP A 339 5.87 -3.81 -12.11
N GLN A 340 5.82 -3.09 -10.99
CA GLN A 340 6.98 -2.39 -10.42
C GLN A 340 7.82 -3.31 -9.55
N ASP A 341 7.22 -4.39 -9.02
CA ASP A 341 7.92 -5.37 -8.19
C ASP A 341 8.48 -6.50 -9.07
N HIS A 342 9.81 -6.53 -9.18
CA HIS A 342 10.53 -7.59 -9.87
C HIS A 342 10.24 -8.98 -9.26
N GLN A 343 10.07 -9.10 -7.94
CA GLN A 343 9.78 -10.39 -7.31
C GLN A 343 8.39 -10.90 -7.68
N ALA A 344 7.40 -10.01 -7.80
CA ALA A 344 6.07 -10.36 -8.28
C ALA A 344 6.12 -10.86 -9.73
N LEU A 345 6.83 -10.15 -10.61
CA LEU A 345 7.02 -10.56 -12.02
C LEU A 345 7.75 -11.91 -12.13
N SER A 346 8.83 -12.10 -11.39
CA SER A 346 9.58 -13.37 -11.39
C SER A 346 8.67 -14.54 -11.03
N GLN A 347 7.91 -14.42 -9.94
CA GLN A 347 6.99 -15.47 -9.52
C GLN A 347 5.87 -15.71 -10.55
N ALA A 348 5.26 -14.65 -11.09
CA ALA A 348 4.23 -14.79 -12.11
C ALA A 348 4.78 -15.49 -13.36
N TYR A 349 5.96 -15.07 -13.84
CA TYR A 349 6.62 -15.66 -14.99
C TYR A 349 6.96 -17.14 -14.79
N GLU A 350 7.60 -17.50 -13.66
CA GLU A 350 7.96 -18.87 -13.31
C GLU A 350 6.74 -19.82 -13.28
N ARG A 351 5.57 -19.30 -12.91
CA ARG A 351 4.32 -20.08 -12.85
C ARG A 351 3.55 -20.12 -14.16
N ILE A 352 3.65 -19.08 -14.98
CA ILE A 352 2.91 -18.96 -16.25
C ILE A 352 3.68 -19.61 -17.40
N TYR A 353 4.99 -19.41 -17.49
CA TYR A 353 5.80 -19.87 -18.61
C TYR A 353 5.67 -21.39 -18.87
N PRO A 354 5.70 -22.29 -17.87
CA PRO A 354 5.48 -23.72 -18.10
C PRO A 354 4.11 -24.03 -18.72
N GLU A 355 3.06 -23.30 -18.33
CA GLU A 355 1.72 -23.47 -18.90
C GLU A 355 1.68 -23.02 -20.37
N THR A 356 2.45 -21.99 -20.74
CA THR A 356 2.56 -21.58 -22.16
C THR A 356 3.21 -22.64 -23.04
N LEU A 357 4.25 -23.32 -22.53
CA LEU A 357 4.90 -24.45 -23.21
C LEU A 357 3.94 -25.63 -23.37
N ARG A 358 3.18 -25.96 -22.32
CA ARG A 358 2.14 -27.02 -22.33
C ARG A 358 1.10 -26.80 -23.43
N LEU A 359 0.82 -25.55 -23.78
CA LEU A 359 -0.15 -25.14 -24.79
C LEU A 359 0.43 -25.05 -26.22
N ALA A 360 1.67 -25.50 -26.44
CA ALA A 360 2.30 -25.67 -27.75
C ALA A 360 2.14 -24.45 -28.69
N GLY A 361 2.45 -23.26 -28.18
CA GLY A 361 2.41 -22.01 -28.95
C GLY A 361 1.04 -21.33 -29.02
N ARG A 362 0.00 -21.90 -28.38
CA ARG A 362 -1.31 -21.21 -28.21
C ARG A 362 -1.32 -20.18 -27.09
N ALA A 363 -0.23 -20.04 -26.34
CA ALA A 363 -0.07 -18.99 -25.36
C ALA A 363 1.37 -18.47 -25.34
N SER A 364 1.54 -17.21 -24.98
CA SER A 364 2.85 -16.58 -24.74
C SER A 364 2.73 -15.56 -23.63
N VAL A 365 3.83 -15.33 -22.90
CA VAL A 365 3.91 -14.36 -21.81
C VAL A 365 5.14 -13.47 -21.99
N ASN A 366 4.94 -12.16 -21.84
CA ASN A 366 5.98 -11.15 -21.79
C ASN A 366 5.86 -10.36 -20.48
N CYS A 367 6.98 -10.04 -19.85
CA CYS A 367 7.03 -9.30 -18.59
C CYS A 367 7.75 -7.97 -18.78
N LEU A 368 7.13 -6.87 -18.33
CA LEU A 368 7.69 -5.53 -18.37
C LEU A 368 7.85 -5.02 -16.93
N HIS A 369 9.09 -4.83 -16.50
CA HIS A 369 9.39 -4.24 -15.20
C HIS A 369 9.33 -2.71 -15.31
N ALA A 370 8.23 -2.12 -14.83
CA ALA A 370 7.97 -0.69 -14.95
C ALA A 370 7.24 -0.13 -13.72
N SER A 371 7.66 1.05 -13.26
CA SER A 371 7.02 1.75 -12.15
C SER A 371 5.70 2.42 -12.55
N PHE A 372 4.79 2.63 -11.59
CA PHE A 372 3.56 3.39 -11.83
C PHE A 372 3.81 4.80 -12.32
N GLY A 373 4.88 5.45 -11.84
CA GLY A 373 5.28 6.76 -12.32
C GLY A 373 5.65 6.78 -13.81
N GLN A 374 6.30 5.72 -14.30
CA GLN A 374 6.58 5.57 -15.74
C GLN A 374 5.30 5.33 -16.54
N LEU A 375 4.38 4.51 -16.02
CA LEU A 375 3.08 4.26 -16.66
C LEU A 375 2.20 5.52 -16.74
N LEU A 376 2.24 6.39 -15.72
CA LEU A 376 1.50 7.65 -15.69
C LEU A 376 2.12 8.76 -16.56
N LYS A 377 3.45 8.77 -16.72
CA LYS A 377 4.19 9.85 -17.41
C LYS A 377 4.20 9.73 -18.93
N GLY A 378 3.72 8.63 -19.49
CA GLY A 378 3.56 8.52 -20.93
C GLY A 378 3.36 7.08 -21.36
N ASN A 379 2.41 6.88 -22.26
CA ASN A 379 2.09 5.60 -22.89
C ASN A 379 3.25 4.99 -23.70
N GLN A 380 4.47 5.56 -23.73
CA GLN A 380 5.58 5.07 -24.57
C GLN A 380 5.92 3.57 -24.38
N LEU A 381 5.61 3.00 -23.22
CA LEU A 381 5.70 1.55 -22.97
C LEU A 381 4.59 0.77 -23.70
N LEU A 382 3.36 1.31 -23.68
CA LEU A 382 2.18 0.73 -24.29
C LEU A 382 2.11 0.98 -25.80
N ASP A 383 2.65 2.10 -26.27
CA ASP A 383 2.74 2.43 -27.70
C ASP A 383 3.63 1.42 -28.46
N LYS A 384 4.44 0.65 -27.74
CA LYS A 384 5.31 -0.40 -28.28
C LYS A 384 4.67 -1.79 -28.30
N ILE A 385 3.49 -1.97 -27.69
CA ILE A 385 2.76 -3.23 -27.74
C ILE A 385 1.59 -3.12 -28.74
N PRO A 386 1.14 -4.24 -29.35
CA PRO A 386 -0.02 -4.24 -30.25
C PRO A 386 -1.29 -3.69 -29.58
N ALA A 387 -2.29 -3.33 -30.38
CA ALA A 387 -3.63 -3.03 -29.85
C ALA A 387 -4.16 -4.21 -29.03
N GLN A 388 -4.81 -3.94 -27.90
CA GLN A 388 -5.17 -4.95 -26.91
C GLN A 388 -6.67 -5.26 -26.96
N ASP A 389 -7.03 -6.54 -26.94
CA ASP A 389 -8.43 -6.99 -26.78
C ASP A 389 -8.88 -6.90 -25.32
N LEU A 390 -7.94 -7.05 -24.37
CA LEU A 390 -8.18 -6.88 -22.95
C LEU A 390 -7.05 -6.10 -22.29
N ILE A 391 -7.37 -5.03 -21.58
CA ILE A 391 -6.47 -4.42 -20.60
C ILE A 391 -7.15 -4.48 -19.24
N TYR A 392 -6.43 -4.84 -18.19
CA TYR A 392 -7.00 -4.75 -16.86
C TYR A 392 -6.00 -4.33 -15.80
N MET A 393 -6.55 -3.69 -14.77
CA MET A 393 -5.87 -3.43 -13.50
C MET A 393 -6.91 -3.56 -12.39
N VAL A 394 -6.65 -4.42 -11.42
CA VAL A 394 -7.69 -4.75 -10.44
C VAL A 394 -7.29 -4.45 -9.02
N GLY A 395 -6.22 -3.68 -8.81
CA GLY A 395 -5.82 -3.18 -7.49
C GLY A 395 -5.01 -1.88 -7.51
N LEU A 396 -4.62 -1.38 -8.69
CA LEU A 396 -3.84 -0.16 -8.81
C LEU A 396 -4.65 1.11 -8.51
N VAL A 397 -5.92 1.15 -8.93
CA VAL A 397 -6.78 2.34 -8.76
C VAL A 397 -7.18 2.60 -7.30
N ASP A 398 -6.99 1.60 -6.44
CA ASP A 398 -7.13 1.73 -4.98
C ASP A 398 -6.13 2.74 -4.39
N TYR A 399 -5.05 3.08 -5.10
CA TYR A 399 -4.00 3.99 -4.63
C TYR A 399 -3.98 5.33 -5.36
N LEU A 400 -4.84 5.51 -6.38
CA LEU A 400 -4.82 6.69 -7.23
C LEU A 400 -5.99 7.61 -6.89
N GLY A 401 -5.71 8.90 -6.70
CA GLY A 401 -6.78 9.91 -6.64
C GLY A 401 -7.52 10.03 -7.99
N GLN A 402 -8.73 10.61 -7.96
CA GLN A 402 -9.65 10.67 -9.11
C GLN A 402 -8.98 11.15 -10.41
N ARG A 403 -8.23 12.27 -10.35
CA ARG A 403 -7.56 12.84 -11.52
C ARG A 403 -6.49 11.91 -12.12
N ALA A 404 -5.67 11.28 -11.28
CA ALA A 404 -4.61 10.38 -11.73
C ALA A 404 -5.20 9.09 -12.32
N ALA A 405 -6.24 8.53 -11.68
CA ALA A 405 -6.95 7.36 -12.17
C ALA A 405 -7.58 7.62 -13.55
N ARG A 406 -8.29 8.75 -13.73
CA ARG A 406 -8.87 9.16 -15.02
C ARG A 406 -7.81 9.31 -16.11
N ALA A 407 -6.68 9.96 -15.81
CA ALA A 407 -5.58 10.12 -16.77
C ALA A 407 -5.02 8.77 -17.24
N LEU A 408 -4.83 7.82 -16.31
CA LEU A 408 -4.37 6.47 -16.62
C LEU A 408 -5.39 5.72 -17.49
N ILE A 409 -6.66 5.72 -17.11
CA ILE A 409 -7.76 5.04 -17.82
C ILE A 409 -7.89 5.57 -19.26
N ASN A 410 -7.84 6.90 -19.45
CA ASN A 410 -7.80 7.53 -20.76
C ASN A 410 -6.62 7.05 -21.61
N GLY A 411 -5.45 6.88 -20.98
CA GLY A 411 -4.25 6.34 -21.63
C GLY A 411 -4.43 4.91 -22.13
N LEU A 412 -4.99 4.05 -21.29
CA LEU A 412 -5.19 2.63 -21.61
C LEU A 412 -6.31 2.41 -22.63
N TYR A 413 -7.39 3.18 -22.55
CA TYR A 413 -8.50 3.08 -23.48
C TYR A 413 -8.05 3.30 -24.94
N ARG A 414 -7.08 4.20 -25.17
CA ARG A 414 -6.51 4.41 -26.51
C ARG A 414 -5.80 3.18 -27.06
N GLN A 415 -5.21 2.36 -26.19
CA GLN A 415 -4.48 1.14 -26.56
C GLN A 415 -5.41 -0.05 -26.86
N LEU A 416 -6.69 0.05 -26.54
CA LEU A 416 -7.66 -1.00 -26.88
C LEU A 416 -7.85 -1.11 -28.39
N ALA A 417 -7.90 -2.35 -28.89
CA ALA A 417 -8.43 -2.67 -30.21
C ALA A 417 -9.93 -2.30 -30.29
N PRO A 418 -10.49 -2.08 -31.50
CA PRO A 418 -11.93 -2.04 -31.68
C PRO A 418 -12.60 -3.29 -31.08
N GLY A 419 -13.70 -3.09 -30.36
CA GLY A 419 -14.39 -4.14 -29.59
C GLY A 419 -13.68 -4.57 -28.30
N GLY A 420 -12.49 -4.05 -28.01
CA GLY A 420 -11.68 -4.38 -26.84
C GLY A 420 -12.28 -3.88 -25.53
N CYS A 421 -11.83 -4.47 -24.42
CA CYS A 421 -12.34 -4.20 -23.08
C CYS A 421 -11.23 -3.72 -22.13
N LEU A 422 -11.50 -2.65 -21.40
CA LEU A 422 -10.70 -2.23 -20.25
C LEU A 422 -11.48 -2.54 -18.97
N VAL A 423 -10.86 -3.29 -18.05
CA VAL A 423 -11.44 -3.63 -16.74
C VAL A 423 -10.63 -2.98 -15.62
N VAL A 424 -11.32 -2.21 -14.78
CA VAL A 424 -10.72 -1.48 -13.66
C VAL A 424 -11.39 -1.90 -12.36
N GLY A 425 -10.62 -2.49 -11.45
CA GLY A 425 -11.08 -2.80 -10.10
C GLY A 425 -10.80 -1.65 -9.13
N ASN A 426 -11.74 -1.40 -8.22
CA ASN A 426 -11.54 -0.51 -7.09
C ASN A 426 -12.30 -1.00 -5.84
N VAL A 427 -11.74 -0.80 -4.65
CA VAL A 427 -12.45 -0.96 -3.38
C VAL A 427 -13.66 -0.03 -3.33
N LYS A 428 -14.80 -0.60 -2.96
CA LYS A 428 -16.10 0.07 -2.90
C LYS A 428 -16.30 0.74 -1.56
N LYS A 429 -16.87 1.95 -1.58
CA LYS A 429 -17.41 2.63 -0.40
C LYS A 429 -18.79 2.05 -0.07
N SER A 430 -18.89 1.29 1.01
CA SER A 430 -20.08 0.60 1.49
C SER A 430 -19.93 0.30 3.00
N PRO A 431 -21.01 -0.11 3.70
CA PRO A 431 -20.89 -0.59 5.08
C PRO A 431 -19.94 -1.80 5.22
N ALA A 432 -19.80 -2.60 4.15
CA ALA A 432 -18.89 -3.73 4.07
C ALA A 432 -17.47 -3.36 3.62
N SER A 433 -17.14 -2.09 3.42
CA SER A 433 -15.81 -1.66 2.96
C SER A 433 -14.66 -2.25 3.80
N LEU A 434 -13.52 -2.48 3.18
CA LEU A 434 -12.28 -2.84 3.88
C LEU A 434 -11.67 -1.70 4.73
N LEU A 435 -12.38 -0.59 4.92
CA LEU A 435 -11.84 0.66 5.47
C LEU A 435 -11.18 0.44 6.83
N TRP A 436 -11.91 -0.07 7.80
CA TRP A 436 -11.38 -0.23 9.14
C TRP A 436 -10.24 -1.28 9.23
N PRO A 437 -10.39 -2.51 8.70
CA PRO A 437 -9.34 -3.52 8.80
C PRO A 437 -8.04 -3.12 8.09
N THR A 438 -8.12 -2.42 6.96
CA THR A 438 -6.92 -1.99 6.24
C THR A 438 -6.30 -0.76 6.88
N GLU A 439 -7.06 0.32 7.08
CA GLU A 439 -6.54 1.59 7.59
C GLU A 439 -6.08 1.51 9.04
N PHE A 440 -6.83 0.82 9.92
CA PHE A 440 -6.59 0.87 11.37
C PHE A 440 -5.84 -0.34 11.93
N LEU A 441 -6.02 -1.55 11.38
CA LEU A 441 -5.25 -2.73 11.83
C LEU A 441 -3.91 -2.87 11.09
N CYS A 442 -3.87 -2.54 9.81
CA CYS A 442 -2.71 -2.78 8.92
C CYS A 442 -1.98 -1.51 8.49
N ASP A 443 -2.45 -0.32 8.88
CA ASP A 443 -1.91 0.96 8.38
C ASP A 443 -1.86 1.00 6.84
N TRP A 444 -2.92 0.52 6.19
CA TRP A 444 -3.03 0.37 4.76
C TRP A 444 -4.13 1.29 4.23
N SER A 445 -3.73 2.47 3.76
CA SER A 445 -4.64 3.47 3.20
C SER A 445 -4.99 3.23 1.74
N LEU A 446 -6.30 3.26 1.45
CA LEU A 446 -6.87 3.07 0.12
C LEU A 446 -7.90 4.17 -0.22
N VAL A 447 -8.13 4.38 -1.51
CA VAL A 447 -9.14 5.29 -2.06
C VAL A 447 -10.42 4.50 -2.35
N TYR A 448 -11.37 4.58 -1.43
CA TYR A 448 -12.72 4.01 -1.56
C TYR A 448 -13.59 4.91 -2.42
N ARG A 449 -14.31 4.31 -3.38
CA ARG A 449 -15.25 5.03 -4.25
C ARG A 449 -16.65 4.49 -4.15
N THR A 450 -17.61 5.38 -4.25
CA THR A 450 -19.00 5.04 -4.58
C THR A 450 -19.08 4.53 -6.02
N GLU A 451 -20.22 3.94 -6.38
CA GLU A 451 -20.49 3.52 -7.76
C GLU A 451 -20.47 4.71 -8.73
N ALA A 452 -21.04 5.86 -8.32
CA ALA A 452 -21.05 7.09 -9.12
C ALA A 452 -19.63 7.62 -9.38
N GLU A 453 -18.76 7.65 -8.36
CA GLU A 453 -17.35 8.05 -8.51
C GLU A 453 -16.56 7.06 -9.39
N THR A 454 -16.97 5.78 -9.41
CA THR A 454 -16.38 4.76 -10.28
C THR A 454 -16.81 4.97 -11.73
N PHE A 455 -18.10 5.20 -12.01
CA PHE A 455 -18.55 5.58 -13.36
C PHE A 455 -17.85 6.86 -13.86
N ASP A 456 -17.64 7.82 -12.97
CA ASP A 456 -16.96 9.06 -13.27
C ASP A 456 -15.53 8.88 -13.80
N LEU A 457 -14.87 7.77 -13.45
CA LEU A 457 -13.55 7.43 -13.98
C LEU A 457 -13.50 7.31 -15.51
N ALA A 458 -14.64 6.97 -16.13
CA ALA A 458 -14.78 6.80 -17.57
C ALA A 458 -15.47 7.98 -18.29
N ARG A 459 -15.89 9.03 -17.57
CA ARG A 459 -16.73 10.11 -18.14
C ARG A 459 -16.12 10.81 -19.38
N ASP A 460 -14.80 10.89 -19.49
CA ASP A 460 -14.13 11.60 -20.61
C ASP A 460 -13.83 10.68 -21.81
N LEU A 461 -14.24 9.41 -21.76
CA LEU A 461 -13.95 8.45 -22.82
C LEU A 461 -14.90 8.59 -24.01
N PRO A 462 -14.39 8.57 -25.25
CA PRO A 462 -15.23 8.70 -26.42
C PRO A 462 -16.01 7.39 -26.68
N ALA A 463 -17.31 7.54 -26.94
CA ALA A 463 -18.24 6.50 -27.39
C ALA A 463 -18.00 5.12 -26.76
N SER A 464 -17.91 5.01 -25.43
CA SER A 464 -17.69 3.72 -24.75
C SER A 464 -18.96 3.20 -24.10
N THR A 465 -19.15 1.88 -24.09
CA THR A 465 -20.15 1.24 -23.22
C THR A 465 -19.52 0.96 -21.87
N THR A 466 -20.06 1.55 -20.80
CA THR A 466 -19.54 1.40 -19.44
C THR A 466 -20.52 0.66 -18.54
N THR A 467 -20.05 -0.32 -17.80
CA THR A 467 -20.85 -1.01 -16.77
C THR A 467 -20.03 -1.19 -15.50
N VAL A 468 -20.67 -1.14 -14.34
CA VAL A 468 -20.04 -1.45 -13.05
C VAL A 468 -20.67 -2.72 -12.49
N LYS A 469 -19.84 -3.67 -12.04
CA LYS A 469 -20.30 -4.86 -11.32
C LYS A 469 -19.64 -4.90 -9.96
N THR A 470 -20.43 -5.09 -8.91
CA THR A 470 -19.92 -5.29 -7.55
C THR A 470 -19.71 -6.78 -7.28
N ASP A 471 -18.67 -7.11 -6.52
CA ASP A 471 -18.43 -8.49 -6.07
C ASP A 471 -19.46 -8.94 -5.01
N ALA A 472 -19.54 -10.24 -4.74
CA ALA A 472 -20.54 -10.80 -3.83
C ALA A 472 -20.42 -10.31 -2.38
N SER A 473 -19.26 -9.80 -1.96
CA SER A 473 -19.02 -9.27 -0.61
C SER A 473 -19.32 -7.77 -0.47
N ASP A 474 -19.71 -7.08 -1.54
CA ASP A 474 -19.96 -5.63 -1.57
C ASP A 474 -18.73 -4.76 -1.20
N CYS A 475 -17.52 -5.32 -1.29
CA CYS A 475 -16.27 -4.67 -0.90
C CYS A 475 -15.48 -4.12 -2.09
N VAL A 476 -15.67 -4.69 -3.29
CA VAL A 476 -14.96 -4.35 -4.52
C VAL A 476 -15.95 -4.18 -5.66
N GLN A 477 -15.67 -3.21 -6.53
CA GLN A 477 -16.41 -3.00 -7.77
C GLN A 477 -15.47 -3.00 -8.97
N MET A 478 -16.00 -3.45 -10.09
CA MET A 478 -15.29 -3.65 -11.35
C MET A 478 -15.96 -2.83 -12.43
N LEU A 479 -15.28 -1.80 -12.92
CA LEU A 479 -15.68 -0.98 -14.05
C LEU A 479 -15.21 -1.64 -15.35
N TYR A 480 -16.16 -1.98 -16.20
CA TYR A 480 -15.93 -2.50 -17.54
C TYR A 480 -16.19 -1.40 -18.55
N ILE A 481 -15.21 -1.14 -19.41
CA ILE A 481 -15.26 -0.11 -20.44
C ILE A 481 -15.01 -0.80 -21.77
N ARG A 482 -16.03 -0.86 -22.63
CA ARG A 482 -15.93 -1.49 -23.95
C ARG A 482 -15.78 -0.41 -25.02
N LYS A 483 -14.73 -0.55 -25.82
CA LYS A 483 -14.53 0.27 -27.03
C LYS A 483 -15.46 -0.25 -28.13
N PRO A 484 -16.09 0.63 -28.93
CA PRO A 484 -16.94 0.20 -30.03
C PRO A 484 -16.20 -0.70 -31.01
N ASP A 485 -16.96 -1.55 -31.68
CA ASP A 485 -16.52 -2.16 -32.93
C ASP A 485 -16.29 -1.05 -33.98
N ALA A 486 -15.38 -1.32 -34.93
CA ALA A 486 -14.97 -0.34 -35.94
C ALA A 486 -16.07 0.00 -36.94
#